data_AF-A0A529ZC96-F1
#
_entry.id   AF-A0A529ZC96-F1
#
_cell.length_a   1.000
_cell.length_b   1.000
_cell.length_c   1.000
_cell.angle_alpha   90.00
_cell.angle_beta   90.00
_cell.angle_gamma   90.00
#
_symmetry.space_group_name_H-M   'P 1'
#
loop_
_entity.id
_entity.type
_entity.pdbx_description
1 polymer ?
#
loop_
_entity_poly.entity_id
_entity_poly.type
_entity_poly.pdbx_seq_one_letter_code
_entity_poly.pdbx_strand_id
1 'polypeptide(L)'
;APTLRKLGVDVVVRGECEEVVAELARQSDWSKVAHTARLQGEGLACNGGVHASPFVDHPALTWPSDWVAAHGHHHHRFDTFQKGAG
;
A
#
# COMPACT_ATOMS: atom_id res chain seq x y z
N ALA A 1 -17.37 11.23 0.68
CA ALA A 1 -16.07 10.57 0.37
C ALA A 1 -16.24 9.57 -0.77
N PRO A 2 -16.03 9.98 -2.04
CA PRO A 2 -16.31 9.15 -3.21
C PRO A 2 -15.48 7.87 -3.27
N THR A 3 -14.17 7.95 -3.00
CA THR A 3 -13.25 6.80 -3.06
C THR A 3 -13.64 5.68 -2.09
N LEU A 4 -13.85 6.01 -0.80
CA LEU A 4 -14.26 5.05 0.22
C LEU A 4 -15.57 4.33 -0.17
N ARG A 5 -16.59 5.08 -0.62
CA ARG A 5 -17.89 4.51 -1.01
C ARG A 5 -17.80 3.69 -2.30
N LYS A 6 -17.02 4.13 -3.28
CA LYS A 6 -16.83 3.43 -4.56
C LYS A 6 -16.06 2.12 -4.39
N LEU A 7 -15.01 2.13 -3.57
CA LEU A 7 -14.15 0.95 -3.38
C LEU A 7 -14.72 -0.01 -2.34
N GLY A 8 -15.63 0.44 -1.46
CA GLY A 8 -16.20 -0.40 -0.41
C GLY A 8 -15.16 -0.86 0.62
N VAL A 9 -14.17 -0.01 0.91
CA VAL A 9 -13.07 -0.31 1.85
C VAL A 9 -13.27 0.38 3.20
N ASP A 10 -12.75 -0.22 4.27
CA ASP A 10 -12.88 0.28 5.64
C ASP A 10 -11.97 1.48 5.95
N VAL A 11 -10.85 1.57 5.24
CA VAL A 11 -9.83 2.60 5.40
C VAL A 11 -9.15 2.86 4.07
N VAL A 12 -8.80 4.12 3.83
CA VAL A 12 -7.90 4.51 2.74
C VAL A 12 -6.67 5.18 3.34
N VAL A 13 -5.50 4.88 2.78
CA VAL A 13 -4.29 5.66 3.01
C VAL A 13 -4.33 6.88 2.08
N ARG A 14 -3.87 8.02 2.60
CA ARG A 14 -3.82 9.30 1.89
C ARG A 14 -2.36 9.66 1.62
N GLY A 15 -1.95 9.57 0.36
CA GLY A 15 -0.56 9.79 -0.04
C GLY A 15 0.18 8.48 -0.26
N GLU A 16 1.49 8.51 -0.04
CA GLU A 16 2.37 7.34 -0.13
C GLU A 16 2.13 6.40 1.05
N CYS A 17 2.07 5.10 0.80
CA CYS A 17 1.41 4.13 1.67
C CYS A 17 2.35 3.15 2.38
N GLU A 18 3.62 3.14 2.02
CA GLU A 18 4.60 2.12 2.36
C GLU A 18 4.68 1.87 3.88
N GLU A 19 4.86 2.91 4.67
CA GLU A 19 4.95 2.84 6.13
C GLU A 19 3.58 2.81 6.79
N VAL A 20 2.59 3.50 6.19
CA VAL A 20 1.23 3.58 6.74
C VAL A 20 0.55 2.21 6.71
N VAL A 21 0.75 1.42 5.65
CA VAL A 21 0.25 0.04 5.55
C VAL A 21 0.93 -0.86 6.58
N ALA A 22 2.24 -0.69 6.79
CA ALA A 22 2.96 -1.42 7.83
C ALA A 22 2.44 -1.09 9.23
N GLU A 23 2.11 0.17 9.51
CA GLU A 23 1.52 0.60 10.78
C GLU A 23 0.09 0.06 10.96
N LEU A 24 -0.73 0.08 9.90
CA LEU A 24 -2.08 -0.54 9.92
C LEU A 24 -2.02 -2.03 10.30
N ALA A 25 -1.03 -2.76 9.79
CA ALA A 25 -0.86 -4.18 10.10
C ALA A 25 -0.44 -4.44 11.57
N ARG A 26 0.16 -3.45 12.24
CA ARG A 26 0.61 -3.54 13.65
C ARG A 26 -0.46 -3.11 14.65
N GLN A 27 -1.49 -2.40 14.21
CA GLN A 27 -2.51 -1.82 15.06
C GLN A 27 -3.84 -2.56 14.94
N SER A 28 -4.51 -2.78 16.07
CA SER A 28 -5.90 -3.26 16.09
C SER A 28 -6.91 -2.12 15.96
N ASP A 29 -6.53 -0.90 16.37
CA ASP A 29 -7.35 0.31 16.27
C ASP A 29 -6.81 1.25 15.19
N TRP A 30 -7.35 1.09 13.98
CA TRP A 30 -6.97 1.90 12.83
C TRP A 30 -7.38 3.37 12.92
N SER A 31 -8.22 3.76 13.89
CA SER A 31 -8.54 5.19 14.07
C SER A 31 -7.33 6.01 14.50
N LYS A 32 -6.33 5.36 15.11
CA LYS A 32 -5.10 5.99 15.60
C LYS A 32 -4.01 6.13 14.55
N VAL A 33 -4.14 5.44 13.42
CA VAL A 33 -3.12 5.48 12.35
C VAL A 33 -3.27 6.76 11.55
N ALA A 34 -2.25 7.60 11.59
CA ALA A 34 -2.18 8.84 10.84
C ALA A 34 -2.18 8.58 9.33
N HIS A 35 -2.51 9.62 8.56
CA HIS A 35 -2.55 9.60 7.10
C HIS A 35 -3.61 8.66 6.52
N THR A 36 -4.67 8.44 7.28
CA THR A 36 -5.80 7.60 6.86
C THR A 36 -7.10 8.38 6.80
N ALA A 37 -8.07 7.84 6.08
CA ALA A 37 -9.46 8.26 6.18
C ALA A 37 -10.41 7.05 6.18
N ARG A 38 -11.52 7.20 6.89
CA ARG A 38 -12.52 6.14 7.14
C ARG A 38 -13.91 6.73 7.08
N LEU A 39 -14.92 5.91 6.77
CA LEU A 39 -16.31 6.30 7.00
C LEU A 39 -16.67 6.04 8.47
N GLN A 40 -17.28 7.03 9.12
CA GLN A 40 -17.91 6.89 10.44
C GLN A 40 -19.37 7.30 10.31
N GLY A 41 -20.26 6.30 10.30
CA GLY A 41 -21.65 6.51 9.90
C GLY A 41 -21.71 7.11 8.49
N GLU A 42 -22.44 8.22 8.33
CA GLU A 42 -22.50 8.96 7.06
C GLU A 42 -21.30 9.90 6.84
N GLY A 43 -20.51 10.14 7.89
CA GLY A 43 -19.41 11.10 7.91
C GLY A 43 -18.07 10.53 7.41
N LEU A 44 -17.18 11.45 7.02
CA LEU A 44 -15.78 11.15 6.71
C LEU A 44 -14.92 11.53 7.92
N ALA A 45 -14.24 10.55 8.51
CA ALA A 45 -13.22 10.77 9.53
C ALA A 45 -11.84 10.71 8.87
N CYS A 46 -11.06 11.77 8.98
CA CYS A 46 -9.67 11.83 8.52
C CYS A 46 -8.74 11.93 9.73
N ASN A 47 -7.64 11.19 9.72
CA ASN A 47 -6.58 11.31 10.72
C ASN A 47 -5.30 11.82 10.03
N GLY A 48 -4.87 13.04 10.34
CA GLY A 48 -3.66 13.65 9.79
C GLY A 48 -3.77 14.14 8.34
N GLY A 49 -2.62 14.59 7.82
CA GLY A 49 -2.44 15.08 6.45
C GLY A 49 -2.18 13.97 5.43
N VAL A 50 -1.80 14.35 4.22
CA VAL A 50 -1.30 13.42 3.19
C VAL A 50 0.12 13.00 3.58
N HIS A 51 0.42 11.71 3.56
CA HIS A 51 1.75 11.18 3.82
C HIS A 51 2.66 11.34 2.60
N ALA A 52 3.93 11.67 2.86
CA ALA A 52 5.02 11.59 1.90
C ALA A 52 6.11 10.71 2.54
N SER A 53 6.34 9.55 1.94
CA SER A 53 7.33 8.58 2.34
C SER A 53 8.72 9.09 1.97
N PRO A 54 9.72 8.98 2.87
CA PRO A 54 11.13 9.11 2.52
C PRO A 54 11.59 7.87 1.72
N PHE A 55 10.95 7.60 0.57
CA PHE A 55 11.13 6.37 -0.19
C PHE A 55 12.59 6.06 -0.54
N VAL A 56 13.40 7.10 -0.77
CA VAL A 56 14.84 6.97 -1.09
C VAL A 56 15.67 6.40 0.07
N ASP A 57 15.16 6.49 1.29
CA ASP A 57 15.82 6.00 2.51
C ASP A 57 15.39 4.56 2.84
N HIS A 58 14.48 3.96 2.09
CA HIS A 58 14.03 2.59 2.32
C HIS A 58 15.09 1.55 1.96
N PRO A 59 15.19 0.47 2.76
CA PRO A 59 16.06 -0.64 2.41
C PRO A 59 15.58 -1.31 1.11
N ALA A 60 16.52 -1.90 0.37
CA ALA A 60 16.18 -2.68 -0.81
C ALA A 60 15.21 -3.82 -0.45
N LEU A 61 14.19 -3.98 -1.28
CA LEU A 61 13.23 -5.08 -1.12
C LEU A 61 13.95 -6.42 -1.29
N THR A 62 13.76 -7.31 -0.32
CA THR A 62 14.27 -8.68 -0.38
C THR A 62 13.10 -9.64 -0.47
N TRP A 63 13.06 -10.42 -1.55
CA TRP A 63 12.00 -11.39 -1.80
C TRP A 63 12.55 -12.82 -1.65
N PRO A 64 11.86 -13.70 -0.91
CA PRO A 64 12.19 -15.12 -0.88
C PRO A 64 12.21 -15.71 -2.30
N SER A 65 13.22 -16.52 -2.61
CA SER A 65 13.42 -17.03 -3.97
C SER A 65 12.28 -17.94 -4.43
N ASP A 66 11.65 -18.65 -3.51
CA ASP A 66 10.46 -19.46 -3.74
C ASP A 66 9.23 -18.62 -4.12
N TRP A 67 9.06 -17.43 -3.53
CA TRP A 67 7.99 -16.50 -3.90
C TRP A 67 8.18 -15.96 -5.31
N VAL A 68 9.42 -15.62 -5.66
CA VAL A 68 9.77 -15.16 -6.99
C VAL A 68 9.53 -16.27 -8.02
N ALA A 69 9.97 -17.50 -7.73
CA ALA A 69 9.78 -18.66 -8.60
C ALA A 69 8.30 -19.07 -8.76
N ALA A 70 7.46 -18.81 -7.77
CA ALA A 70 6.02 -19.09 -7.83
C ALA A 70 5.25 -18.15 -8.78
N HIS A 71 5.82 -17.00 -9.15
CA HIS A 71 5.24 -16.13 -10.15
C HIS A 71 5.55 -16.64 -11.56
N GLY A 72 4.62 -17.37 -12.18
CA GLY A 72 4.82 -17.89 -13.54
C GLY A 72 4.74 -16.82 -14.65
N HIS A 73 4.31 -15.61 -14.32
CA HIS A 73 4.16 -14.51 -15.28
C HIS A 73 4.90 -13.27 -14.77
N HIS A 74 5.94 -12.89 -15.51
CA HIS A 74 6.68 -11.66 -15.28
C HIS A 74 6.50 -10.75 -16.50
N HIS A 75 6.16 -9.49 -16.24
CA HIS A 75 6.14 -8.49 -17.29
C HIS A 75 7.58 -8.16 -17.69
N HIS A 76 8.07 -8.81 -18.73
CA HIS A 76 9.29 -8.38 -19.38
C HIS A 76 9.03 -7.08 -20.15
N ARG A 77 10.08 -6.28 -20.34
CA ARG A 77 9.96 -5.05 -21.13
C ARG A 77 9.58 -5.42 -22.57
N PHE A 78 8.64 -4.69 -23.16
CA PHE A 78 8.22 -4.87 -24.55
C PHE A 78 9.46 -4.87 -25.48
N ASP A 79 9.49 -5.80 -26.43
CA ASP A 79 10.62 -6.09 -27.34
C ASP A 79 11.95 -6.54 -26.69
N THR A 80 11.93 -7.01 -25.44
CA THR A 80 13.10 -7.66 -24.82
C THR A 80 12.80 -9.10 -24.46
N PHE A 81 13.81 -9.97 -24.62
CA PHE A 81 13.75 -11.33 -24.09
C PHE A 81 13.81 -11.29 -22.56
N GLN A 82 12.90 -12.02 -21.91
CA GLN A 82 12.89 -12.20 -20.45
C GLN A 82 14.25 -12.75 -19.97
N LYS A 83 14.82 -12.19 -18.90
CA LYS A 83 16.08 -12.64 -18.30
C LYS A 83 15.92 -12.89 -16.80
N GLY A 84 15.68 -14.14 -16.45
CA GLY A 84 15.43 -14.56 -15.07
C GLY A 84 13.94 -14.62 -14.77
N ALA A 85 13.58 -14.56 -13.49
CA ALA A 85 12.19 -14.50 -13.02
C ALA A 85 11.64 -13.07 -13.12
N GLY A 86 11.91 -12.41 -14.25
CA GLY A 86 11.76 -10.97 -14.48
C GLY A 86 12.23 -10.60 -15.87
#